data_AF-A0A953TYW4-F1
#
_entry.id   AF-A0A953TYW4-F1
#
_cell.length_a   1.000
_cell.length_b   1.000
_cell.length_c   1.000
_cell.angle_alpha   90.00
_cell.angle_beta   90.00
_cell.angle_gamma   90.00
#
_symmetry.space_group_name_H-M   'P 1'
#
loop_
_entity.id
_entity.type
_entity.pdbx_description
1 polymer ?
#
loop_
_entity_poly.entity_id
_entity_poly.type
_entity_poly.pdbx_seq_one_letter_code
_entity_poly.pdbx_strand_id
1 'polypeptide(L)'
;MAKVYYEHDGDLKHLAGKTVAVIGYGSQGHAHALNLRDSGVKVIVGLPPTSASRAKVQAQKLEVLSPAEATQRGDVVVVLIPDQVQQAVYKSDIAPNLAPGKTLLFAHGFNIHFKFVVPPPAVDVVMIAPKCPGHRLRELFQEGIGVPALLAVEQNASGQAEQTALAYAKGLGSLKAGVIRTTFKEETETDLFGEQTVLCGGVSALIATAFETLVQAGYQPEIAYFECLHELKLIVDLIYQGGIKYMRYSVSDTAEYGDYTRGPVVIDAHVRETMKKVLADIQSGLFAKEWMGENAQGRKRFLELRSKAAEHQIEKVGTELRKMMPWIQTSKEEATAAQAQARR
;
A
#
# COMPACT_ATOMS: atom_id res chain seq x y z
N MET A 1 -6.01 10.92 -22.75
CA MET A 1 -5.74 9.66 -22.03
C MET A 1 -4.49 9.85 -21.19
N ALA A 2 -4.44 9.27 -19.99
CA ALA A 2 -3.23 9.30 -19.17
C ALA A 2 -2.06 8.62 -19.89
N LYS A 3 -0.84 9.08 -19.66
CA LYS A 3 0.36 8.42 -20.22
C LYS A 3 0.60 7.13 -19.44
N VAL A 4 0.58 6.00 -20.15
CA VAL A 4 0.82 4.67 -19.59
C VAL A 4 2.12 4.12 -20.16
N TYR A 5 2.96 3.58 -19.30
CA TYR A 5 4.24 2.98 -19.63
C TYR A 5 4.17 1.46 -19.45
N TYR A 6 4.81 0.73 -20.34
CA TYR A 6 4.94 -0.73 -20.32
C TYR A 6 6.42 -1.15 -20.39
N GLU A 7 6.69 -2.45 -20.50
CA GLU A 7 8.05 -2.98 -20.41
C GLU A 7 9.04 -2.39 -21.42
N HIS A 8 8.57 -1.94 -22.59
CA HIS A 8 9.40 -1.33 -23.62
C HIS A 8 9.83 0.11 -23.28
N ASP A 9 9.13 0.78 -22.37
CA ASP A 9 9.45 2.14 -21.93
C ASP A 9 10.52 2.19 -20.83
N GLY A 10 10.76 1.06 -20.14
CA GLY A 10 11.76 0.94 -19.08
C GLY A 10 13.02 0.19 -19.51
N ASP A 11 14.18 0.63 -19.04
CA ASP A 11 15.46 -0.02 -19.32
C ASP A 11 16.33 -0.11 -18.06
N LEU A 12 16.66 -1.34 -17.64
CA LEU A 12 17.46 -1.60 -16.44
C LEU A 12 18.87 -1.00 -16.53
N LYS A 13 19.36 -0.61 -17.71
CA LYS A 13 20.65 0.09 -17.85
C LYS A 13 20.72 1.38 -17.01
N HIS A 14 19.59 2.04 -16.74
CA HIS A 14 19.56 3.23 -15.88
C HIS A 14 19.79 2.93 -14.38
N LEU A 15 19.82 1.65 -14.01
CA LEU A 15 20.23 1.12 -12.71
C LEU A 15 21.54 0.31 -12.77
N ALA A 16 22.15 0.13 -13.96
CA ALA A 16 23.39 -0.61 -14.09
C ALA A 16 24.52 0.09 -13.32
N GLY A 17 25.25 -0.68 -12.49
CA GLY A 17 26.30 -0.15 -11.62
C GLY A 17 25.80 0.63 -10.39
N LYS A 18 24.50 0.96 -10.32
CA LYS A 18 23.90 1.64 -9.17
C LYS A 18 23.57 0.65 -8.05
N THR A 19 23.67 1.10 -6.82
CA THR A 19 23.17 0.40 -5.63
C THR A 19 21.84 0.98 -5.20
N VAL A 20 20.81 0.15 -5.08
CA VAL A 20 19.51 0.53 -4.52
C VAL A 20 19.51 0.25 -3.02
N ALA A 21 19.36 1.30 -2.21
CA ALA A 21 19.22 1.20 -0.76
C ALA A 21 17.75 1.22 -0.38
N VAL A 22 17.22 0.08 0.07
CA VAL A 22 15.84 -0.05 0.56
C VAL A 22 15.82 0.21 2.05
N ILE A 23 15.23 1.34 2.47
CA ILE A 23 15.11 1.72 3.87
C ILE A 23 13.79 1.16 4.40
N GLY A 24 13.88 0.15 5.28
CA GLY A 24 12.74 -0.60 5.81
C GLY A 24 12.54 -1.96 5.14
N TYR A 25 11.97 -2.91 5.89
CA TYR A 25 11.75 -4.29 5.43
C TYR A 25 10.38 -4.83 5.88
N GLY A 26 9.36 -3.97 5.83
CA GLY A 26 7.95 -4.34 6.02
C GLY A 26 7.34 -4.94 4.75
N SER A 27 6.01 -4.79 4.60
CA SER A 27 5.25 -5.33 3.45
C SER A 27 5.84 -4.90 2.10
N GLN A 28 5.96 -3.60 1.83
CA GLN A 28 6.55 -3.10 0.58
C GLN A 28 8.07 -3.29 0.54
N GLY A 29 8.79 -3.02 1.63
CA GLY A 29 10.26 -3.14 1.70
C GLY A 29 10.77 -4.53 1.32
N HIS A 30 10.12 -5.58 1.81
CA HIS A 30 10.42 -6.97 1.46
C HIS A 30 10.20 -7.25 -0.03
N ALA A 31 9.03 -6.87 -0.57
CA ALA A 31 8.69 -7.09 -1.97
C ALA A 31 9.63 -6.36 -2.93
N HIS A 32 9.86 -5.06 -2.69
CA HIS A 32 10.74 -4.24 -3.51
C HIS A 32 12.17 -4.78 -3.51
N ALA A 33 12.72 -5.08 -2.33
CA ALA A 33 14.09 -5.58 -2.23
C ALA A 33 14.29 -6.91 -2.98
N LEU A 34 13.36 -7.85 -2.84
CA LEU A 34 13.49 -9.15 -3.48
C LEU A 34 13.20 -9.11 -4.98
N ASN A 35 12.19 -8.36 -5.43
CA ASN A 35 11.87 -8.26 -6.85
C ASN A 35 13.01 -7.58 -7.63
N LEU A 36 13.58 -6.51 -7.07
CA LEU A 36 14.73 -5.83 -7.66
C LEU A 36 15.96 -6.73 -7.72
N ARG A 37 16.27 -7.45 -6.64
CA ARG A 37 17.36 -8.43 -6.61
C ARG A 37 17.16 -9.51 -7.66
N ASP A 38 15.97 -10.07 -7.75
CA ASP A 38 15.64 -11.14 -8.72
C ASP A 38 15.66 -10.60 -10.17
N SER A 39 15.51 -9.30 -10.35
CA SER A 39 15.69 -8.59 -11.63
C SER A 39 17.14 -8.17 -11.90
N GLY A 40 18.11 -8.61 -11.09
CA GLY A 40 19.54 -8.35 -11.28
C GLY A 40 20.03 -6.99 -10.77
N VAL A 41 19.21 -6.26 -10.00
CA VAL A 41 19.61 -4.98 -9.40
C VAL A 41 20.37 -5.23 -8.10
N LYS A 42 21.46 -4.48 -7.87
CA LYS A 42 22.20 -4.53 -6.61
C LYS A 42 21.40 -3.85 -5.51
N VAL A 43 20.93 -4.62 -4.53
CA VAL A 43 20.11 -4.14 -3.42
C VAL A 43 20.84 -4.28 -2.08
N ILE A 44 20.78 -3.24 -1.26
CA ILE A 44 21.14 -3.27 0.15
C ILE A 44 19.94 -2.79 0.99
N VAL A 45 19.83 -3.27 2.22
CA VAL A 45 18.70 -2.95 3.10
C VAL A 45 19.17 -2.14 4.31
N GLY A 46 18.54 -1.00 4.56
CA GLY A 46 18.77 -0.18 5.74
C GLY A 46 17.76 -0.50 6.84
N LEU A 47 18.23 -1.04 7.96
CA LEU A 47 17.42 -1.32 9.15
C LEU A 47 18.17 -0.90 10.42
N PRO A 48 17.49 -0.36 11.45
CA PRO A 48 18.14 -0.10 12.72
C PRO A 48 18.72 -1.39 13.31
N PRO A 49 19.84 -1.35 14.06
CA PRO A 49 20.46 -2.54 14.64
C PRO A 49 19.51 -3.38 15.51
N THR A 50 18.51 -2.72 16.12
CA THR A 50 17.48 -3.32 16.96
C THR A 50 16.35 -4.01 16.18
N SER A 51 16.32 -3.90 14.84
CA SER A 51 15.26 -4.48 14.03
C SER A 51 15.31 -6.01 14.04
N ALA A 52 14.20 -6.64 14.43
CA ALA A 52 14.04 -8.10 14.38
C ALA A 52 14.09 -8.65 12.93
N SER A 53 13.83 -7.82 11.92
CA SER A 53 13.85 -8.24 10.51
C SER A 53 15.27 -8.43 9.95
N ARG A 54 16.34 -8.01 10.66
CA ARG A 54 17.73 -8.16 10.17
C ARG A 54 18.07 -9.62 9.86
N ALA A 55 17.68 -10.55 10.74
CA ALA A 55 17.90 -11.98 10.53
C ALA A 55 17.17 -12.50 9.28
N LYS A 56 15.95 -12.03 9.02
CA LYS A 56 15.17 -12.38 7.82
C LYS A 56 15.87 -11.90 6.54
N VAL A 57 16.36 -10.66 6.54
CA VAL A 57 17.11 -10.08 5.40
C VAL A 57 18.37 -10.89 5.11
N GLN A 58 19.14 -11.24 6.14
CA GLN A 58 20.36 -12.05 6.01
C GLN A 58 20.07 -13.46 5.50
N ALA A 59 19.01 -14.12 6.01
CA ALA A 59 18.57 -15.43 5.52
C ALA A 59 18.19 -15.40 4.03
N GLN A 60 17.72 -14.24 3.55
CA GLN A 60 17.41 -13.99 2.14
C GLN A 60 18.63 -13.50 1.34
N LYS A 61 19.84 -13.59 1.89
CA LYS A 61 21.11 -13.25 1.23
C LYS A 61 21.18 -11.80 0.74
N LEU A 62 20.49 -10.90 1.44
CA LEU A 62 20.59 -9.46 1.22
C LEU A 62 21.55 -8.87 2.27
N GLU A 63 22.34 -7.88 1.85
CA GLU A 63 23.18 -7.11 2.76
C GLU A 63 22.30 -6.18 3.62
N VAL A 64 22.58 -6.12 4.91
CA VAL A 64 21.83 -5.29 5.87
C VAL A 64 22.75 -4.36 6.64
N LEU A 65 22.48 -3.06 6.57
CA LEU A 65 23.27 -1.98 7.19
C LEU A 65 22.37 -1.11 8.08
N SER A 66 22.94 -0.12 8.75
CA SER A 66 22.14 0.96 9.33
C SER A 66 21.48 1.80 8.21
N PRO A 67 20.36 2.52 8.48
CA PRO A 67 19.77 3.42 7.49
C PRO A 67 20.74 4.49 6.98
N ALA A 68 21.61 5.02 7.84
CA ALA A 68 22.63 6.00 7.48
C ALA A 68 23.65 5.43 6.48
N GLU A 69 24.26 4.28 6.80
CA GLU A 69 25.24 3.63 5.92
C GLU A 69 24.62 3.17 4.60
N ALA A 70 23.38 2.65 4.65
CA ALA A 70 22.66 2.27 3.44
C ALA A 70 22.40 3.48 2.54
N THR A 71 21.98 4.62 3.11
CA THR A 71 21.79 5.87 2.37
C THR A 71 23.09 6.37 1.76
N GLN A 72 24.19 6.32 2.53
CA GLN A 72 25.50 6.75 2.06
C GLN A 72 25.95 5.93 0.84
N ARG A 73 25.76 4.60 0.87
CA ARG A 73 26.16 3.68 -0.20
C ARG A 73 25.17 3.57 -1.36
N GLY A 74 23.91 3.95 -1.17
CA GLY A 74 22.86 3.84 -2.18
C GLY A 74 22.87 5.00 -3.16
N ASP A 75 22.83 4.72 -4.46
CA ASP A 75 22.62 5.73 -5.51
C ASP A 75 21.13 6.04 -5.67
N VAL A 76 20.28 5.04 -5.45
CA VAL A 76 18.82 5.17 -5.37
C VAL A 76 18.40 4.76 -3.96
N VAL A 77 17.96 5.73 -3.17
CA VAL A 77 17.52 5.54 -1.78
C VAL A 77 15.99 5.47 -1.78
N VAL A 78 15.45 4.32 -1.40
CA VAL A 78 14.01 4.04 -1.43
C VAL A 78 13.47 4.00 -0.01
N VAL A 79 12.50 4.85 0.31
CA VAL A 79 11.94 4.99 1.65
C VAL A 79 10.66 4.16 1.78
N LEU A 80 10.73 3.01 2.47
CA LEU A 80 9.62 2.04 2.65
C LEU A 80 9.38 1.71 4.13
N ILE A 81 9.66 2.69 5.00
CA ILE A 81 9.25 2.71 6.40
C ILE A 81 7.90 3.42 6.54
N PRO A 82 7.15 3.19 7.65
CA PRO A 82 5.84 3.81 7.84
C PRO A 82 5.89 5.33 7.72
N ASP A 83 4.88 5.95 7.11
CA ASP A 83 4.87 7.38 6.77
C ASP A 83 5.13 8.29 7.97
N GLN A 84 4.56 7.98 9.13
CA GLN A 84 4.77 8.74 10.37
C GLN A 84 6.20 8.68 10.92
N VAL A 85 6.99 7.68 10.49
CA VAL A 85 8.39 7.48 10.93
C VAL A 85 9.37 8.14 9.96
N GLN A 86 8.96 8.32 8.70
CA GLN A 86 9.83 8.85 7.64
C GLN A 86 10.44 10.20 7.99
N GLN A 87 9.69 11.13 8.59
CA GLN A 87 10.24 12.44 8.96
C GLN A 87 11.44 12.35 9.91
N ALA A 88 11.34 11.52 10.95
CA ALA A 88 12.40 11.37 11.94
C ALA A 88 13.65 10.72 11.33
N VAL A 89 13.48 9.57 10.65
CA VAL A 89 14.57 8.83 10.00
C VAL A 89 15.18 9.64 8.85
N TYR A 90 14.36 10.41 8.14
CA TYR A 90 14.86 11.32 7.10
C TYR A 90 15.84 12.32 7.70
N LYS A 91 15.45 12.97 8.80
CA LYS A 91 16.29 13.97 9.46
C LYS A 91 17.59 13.37 10.04
N SER A 92 17.50 12.21 10.68
CA SER A 92 18.65 11.59 11.37
C SER A 92 19.60 10.86 10.42
N ASP A 93 19.07 10.06 9.50
CA ASP A 93 19.84 9.04 8.80
C ASP A 93 19.91 9.26 7.28
N ILE A 94 18.89 9.88 6.68
CA ILE A 94 18.84 10.03 5.22
C ILE A 94 19.44 11.36 4.78
N ALA A 95 18.88 12.48 5.23
CA ALA A 95 19.26 13.82 4.79
C ALA A 95 20.76 14.13 4.93
N PRO A 96 21.45 13.76 6.03
CA PRO A 96 22.90 13.99 6.15
C PRO A 96 23.76 13.20 5.17
N ASN A 97 23.21 12.12 4.59
CA ASN A 97 23.91 11.20 3.70
C ASN A 97 23.45 11.32 2.23
N LEU A 98 22.54 12.26 1.93
CA LEU A 98 22.17 12.61 0.57
C LEU A 98 23.24 13.50 -0.06
N ALA A 99 23.53 13.27 -1.34
CA ALA A 99 24.53 13.99 -2.12
C ALA A 99 24.01 14.20 -3.56
N PRO A 100 24.52 15.20 -4.29
CA PRO A 100 24.14 15.43 -5.69
C PRO A 100 24.26 14.17 -6.54
N GLY A 101 23.29 13.96 -7.42
CA GLY A 101 23.23 12.81 -8.33
C GLY A 101 22.58 11.55 -7.74
N LYS A 102 22.26 11.52 -6.44
CA LYS A 102 21.40 10.47 -5.87
C LYS A 102 19.93 10.68 -6.27
N THR A 103 19.17 9.60 -6.21
CA THR A 103 17.71 9.59 -6.34
C THR A 103 17.08 9.19 -5.02
N LEU A 104 16.12 9.98 -4.54
CA LEU A 104 15.25 9.65 -3.42
C LEU A 104 13.89 9.18 -3.97
N LEU A 105 13.52 7.93 -3.68
CA LEU A 105 12.32 7.29 -4.18
C LEU A 105 11.35 6.96 -3.03
N PHE A 106 10.06 7.26 -3.25
CA PHE A 106 8.97 6.90 -2.35
C PHE A 106 8.01 5.91 -3.02
N ALA A 107 7.24 5.17 -2.20
CA ALA A 107 6.09 4.39 -2.68
C ALA A 107 4.73 5.03 -2.35
N HIS A 108 4.75 6.16 -1.64
CA HIS A 108 3.59 6.99 -1.35
C HIS A 108 4.05 8.45 -1.16
N GLY A 109 3.25 9.41 -1.64
CA GLY A 109 3.65 10.81 -1.71
C GLY A 109 3.48 11.61 -0.41
N PHE A 110 2.86 11.04 0.63
CA PHE A 110 2.45 11.72 1.88
C PHE A 110 3.48 12.73 2.42
N ASN A 111 4.71 12.28 2.66
CA ASN A 111 5.74 13.10 3.32
C ASN A 111 6.26 14.23 2.42
N ILE A 112 6.29 14.04 1.10
CA ILE A 112 6.72 15.06 0.13
C ILE A 112 5.59 16.04 -0.18
N HIS A 113 4.36 15.54 -0.32
CA HIS A 113 3.19 16.35 -0.63
C HIS A 113 2.87 17.32 0.52
N PHE A 114 2.80 16.81 1.76
CA PHE A 114 2.52 17.62 2.96
C PHE A 114 3.77 18.27 3.59
N LYS A 115 4.93 18.18 2.92
CA LYS A 115 6.19 18.86 3.30
C LYS A 115 6.74 18.47 4.68
N PHE A 116 6.43 17.27 5.18
CA PHE A 116 7.11 16.71 6.35
C PHE A 116 8.57 16.34 6.03
N VAL A 117 8.85 15.99 4.78
CA VAL A 117 10.19 15.79 4.22
C VAL A 117 10.42 16.80 3.10
N VAL A 118 11.55 17.50 3.16
CA VAL A 118 11.98 18.46 2.14
C VAL A 118 13.36 18.04 1.62
N PRO A 119 13.42 17.40 0.43
CA PRO A 119 14.68 17.00 -0.20
C PRO A 119 15.52 18.21 -0.66
N PRO A 120 16.86 18.11 -0.64
CA PRO A 120 17.73 19.14 -1.20
C PRO A 120 17.57 19.20 -2.73
N PRO A 121 17.72 20.39 -3.36
CA PRO A 121 17.40 20.60 -4.78
C PRO A 121 18.33 19.87 -5.76
N ALA A 122 19.47 19.33 -5.29
CA ALA A 122 20.45 18.62 -6.11
C ALA A 122 20.18 17.10 -6.22
N VAL A 123 19.06 16.61 -5.67
CA VAL A 123 18.68 15.20 -5.62
C VAL A 123 17.44 14.99 -6.47
N ASP A 124 17.38 13.89 -7.22
CA ASP A 124 16.14 13.51 -7.91
C ASP A 124 15.12 13.01 -6.88
N VAL A 125 13.86 13.41 -7.03
CA VAL A 125 12.76 12.97 -6.15
C VAL A 125 11.67 12.36 -7.01
N VAL A 126 11.49 11.06 -6.87
CA VAL A 126 10.55 10.27 -7.68
C VAL A 126 9.70 9.37 -6.81
N MET A 127 8.63 8.84 -7.39
CA MET A 127 7.78 7.86 -6.75
C MET A 127 7.40 6.77 -7.73
N ILE A 128 7.42 5.53 -7.24
CA ILE A 128 6.79 4.37 -7.85
C ILE A 128 5.87 3.76 -6.80
N ALA A 129 4.56 3.93 -6.97
CA ALA A 129 3.53 3.51 -6.01
C ALA A 129 2.73 2.33 -6.57
N PRO A 130 3.08 1.06 -6.24
CA PRO A 130 2.29 -0.11 -6.64
C PRO A 130 0.91 -0.05 -6.00
N LYS A 131 -0.15 -0.25 -6.78
CA LYS A 131 -1.53 -0.23 -6.29
C LYS A 131 -1.93 -1.62 -5.80
N CYS A 132 -1.18 -2.11 -4.81
CA CYS A 132 -1.31 -3.45 -4.23
C CYS A 132 -0.59 -3.52 -2.86
N PRO A 133 -1.10 -4.29 -1.89
CA PRO A 133 -0.33 -4.67 -0.71
C PRO A 133 0.99 -5.35 -1.08
N GLY A 134 2.06 -5.07 -0.33
CA GLY A 134 3.41 -5.54 -0.64
C GLY A 134 3.57 -7.07 -0.68
N HIS A 135 2.95 -7.82 0.23
CA HIS A 135 3.00 -9.30 0.17
C HIS A 135 2.43 -9.84 -1.15
N ARG A 136 1.26 -9.34 -1.57
CA ARG A 136 0.66 -9.66 -2.87
C ARG A 136 1.53 -9.22 -4.05
N LEU A 137 2.20 -8.07 -3.95
CA LEU A 137 3.16 -7.61 -4.98
C LEU A 137 4.29 -8.64 -5.18
N ARG A 138 4.83 -9.21 -4.09
CA ARG A 138 5.85 -10.24 -4.18
C ARG A 138 5.31 -11.54 -4.79
N GLU A 139 4.16 -12.01 -4.32
CA GLU A 139 3.53 -13.25 -4.80
C GLU A 139 3.25 -13.18 -6.30
N LEU A 140 2.58 -12.12 -6.75
CA LEU A 140 2.26 -11.92 -8.17
C LEU A 140 3.52 -11.82 -9.03
N PHE A 141 4.58 -11.16 -8.54
CA PHE A 141 5.85 -11.10 -9.25
C PHE A 141 6.46 -12.50 -9.47
N GLN A 142 6.39 -13.38 -8.48
CA GLN A 142 6.89 -14.76 -8.59
C GLN A 142 6.06 -15.61 -9.55
N GLU A 143 4.76 -15.30 -9.69
CA GLU A 143 3.86 -15.87 -10.70
C GLU A 143 4.08 -15.26 -12.10
N GLY A 144 4.97 -14.28 -12.23
CA GLY A 144 5.24 -13.57 -13.48
C GLY A 144 4.24 -12.48 -13.80
N ILE A 145 3.26 -12.23 -12.92
CA ILE A 145 2.19 -11.25 -13.06
C ILE A 145 2.66 -9.88 -12.56
N GLY A 146 2.39 -8.83 -13.34
CA GLY A 146 2.66 -7.44 -12.94
C GLY A 146 1.57 -6.87 -12.04
N VAL A 147 1.94 -5.84 -11.28
CA VAL A 147 0.98 -5.01 -10.52
C VAL A 147 0.99 -3.59 -11.07
N PRO A 148 -0.17 -2.98 -11.38
CA PRO A 148 -0.22 -1.59 -11.80
C PRO A 148 0.43 -0.67 -10.78
N ALA A 149 1.19 0.32 -11.24
CA ALA A 149 1.79 1.31 -10.37
C ALA A 149 1.60 2.72 -10.92
N LEU A 150 1.81 3.70 -10.06
CA LEU A 150 1.86 5.10 -10.44
C LEU A 150 3.30 5.61 -10.41
N LEU A 151 3.66 6.45 -11.38
CA LEU A 151 4.95 7.13 -11.46
C LEU A 151 4.77 8.63 -11.30
N ALA A 152 5.50 9.23 -10.38
CA ALA A 152 5.60 10.69 -10.26
C ALA A 152 7.06 11.15 -10.17
N VAL A 153 7.31 12.36 -10.66
CA VAL A 153 8.61 13.06 -10.55
C VAL A 153 8.34 14.42 -9.92
N GLU A 154 8.84 14.65 -8.70
CA GLU A 154 8.75 15.94 -8.00
C GLU A 154 9.97 16.81 -8.30
N GLN A 155 11.16 16.20 -8.37
CA GLN A 155 12.42 16.89 -8.68
C GLN A 155 13.24 16.06 -9.67
N ASN A 156 13.77 16.71 -10.70
CA ASN A 156 14.59 16.10 -11.75
C ASN A 156 15.92 16.86 -11.88
N ALA A 157 16.75 16.79 -10.83
CA ALA A 157 18.04 17.46 -10.75
C ALA A 157 19.06 16.89 -11.75
N SER A 158 18.99 15.59 -12.05
CA SER A 158 19.91 14.92 -12.98
C SER A 158 19.50 15.00 -14.45
N GLY A 159 18.24 15.35 -14.73
CA GLY A 159 17.63 15.19 -16.05
C GLY A 159 17.24 13.75 -16.40
N GLN A 160 17.48 12.78 -15.52
CA GLN A 160 17.27 11.33 -15.73
C GLN A 160 16.33 10.69 -14.68
N ALA A 161 15.58 11.50 -13.93
CA ALA A 161 14.72 11.02 -12.84
C ALA A 161 13.64 10.04 -13.33
N GLU A 162 12.96 10.37 -14.43
CA GLU A 162 11.92 9.52 -15.02
C GLU A 162 12.47 8.19 -15.52
N GLN A 163 13.62 8.19 -16.20
CA GLN A 163 14.28 6.99 -16.69
C GLN A 163 14.73 6.08 -15.55
N THR A 164 15.23 6.68 -14.45
CA THR A 164 15.56 5.93 -13.23
C THR A 164 14.32 5.33 -12.58
N ALA A 165 13.21 6.07 -12.52
CA ALA A 165 11.94 5.59 -11.98
C ALA A 165 11.33 4.46 -12.85
N LEU A 166 11.39 4.57 -14.18
CA LEU A 166 10.93 3.52 -15.10
C LEU A 166 11.79 2.26 -15.01
N ALA A 167 13.12 2.41 -14.89
CA ALA A 167 14.01 1.28 -14.65
C ALA A 167 13.72 0.59 -13.31
N TYR A 168 13.42 1.37 -12.27
CA TYR A 168 12.97 0.85 -10.99
C TYR A 168 11.65 0.09 -11.11
N ALA A 169 10.65 0.67 -11.78
CA ALA A 169 9.36 0.02 -12.02
C ALA A 169 9.48 -1.26 -12.86
N LYS A 170 10.43 -1.31 -13.79
CA LYS A 170 10.78 -2.52 -14.55
C LYS A 170 11.30 -3.62 -13.64
N GLY A 171 12.31 -3.30 -12.81
CA GLY A 171 12.88 -4.26 -11.85
C GLY A 171 11.89 -4.68 -10.76
N LEU A 172 10.86 -3.87 -10.49
CA LEU A 172 9.77 -4.22 -9.59
C LEU A 172 8.73 -5.16 -10.24
N GLY A 173 8.69 -5.22 -11.57
CA GLY A 173 7.71 -5.98 -12.37
C GLY A 173 6.43 -5.22 -12.73
N SER A 174 6.28 -3.96 -12.30
CA SER A 174 5.05 -3.19 -12.50
C SER A 174 4.77 -2.84 -13.97
N LEU A 175 5.82 -2.68 -14.79
CA LEU A 175 5.67 -2.38 -16.22
C LEU A 175 5.00 -3.52 -17.03
N LYS A 176 4.89 -4.74 -16.48
CA LYS A 176 4.11 -5.83 -17.10
C LYS A 176 2.60 -5.56 -17.07
N ALA A 177 2.12 -4.88 -16.03
CA ALA A 177 0.70 -4.52 -15.89
C ALA A 177 0.39 -3.11 -16.41
N GLY A 178 1.41 -2.24 -16.43
CA GLY A 178 1.29 -0.86 -16.87
C GLY A 178 1.51 0.11 -15.71
N VAL A 179 2.24 1.20 -15.99
CA VAL A 179 2.54 2.25 -15.02
C VAL A 179 1.98 3.57 -15.51
N ILE A 180 1.17 4.24 -14.71
CA ILE A 180 0.49 5.49 -15.12
C ILE A 180 1.26 6.69 -14.56
N ARG A 181 1.52 7.68 -15.40
CA ARG A 181 2.09 8.96 -14.94
C ARG A 181 1.08 9.73 -14.10
N THR A 182 1.52 10.23 -12.95
CA THR A 182 0.76 11.08 -12.02
C THR A 182 1.67 12.18 -11.41
N THR A 183 1.20 12.85 -10.36
CA THR A 183 1.96 13.77 -9.52
C THR A 183 1.96 13.29 -8.07
N PHE A 184 2.89 13.77 -7.24
CA PHE A 184 2.86 13.48 -5.79
C PHE A 184 1.55 13.92 -5.13
N LYS A 185 0.97 15.04 -5.58
CA LYS A 185 -0.34 15.53 -5.11
C LYS A 185 -1.46 14.56 -5.46
N GLU A 186 -1.62 14.24 -6.75
CA GLU A 186 -2.70 13.37 -7.21
C GLU A 186 -2.61 11.98 -6.59
N GLU A 187 -1.41 11.39 -6.53
CA GLU A 187 -1.21 10.10 -5.88
C GLU A 187 -1.58 10.15 -4.41
N THR A 188 -1.07 11.12 -3.65
CA THR A 188 -1.32 11.20 -2.20
C THR A 188 -2.81 11.38 -1.91
N GLU A 189 -3.46 12.32 -2.59
CA GLU A 189 -4.87 12.65 -2.34
C GLU A 189 -5.79 11.49 -2.72
N THR A 190 -5.53 10.84 -3.86
CA THR A 190 -6.40 9.76 -4.36
C THR A 190 -6.18 8.45 -3.61
N ASP A 191 -4.94 8.16 -3.18
CA ASP A 191 -4.63 6.97 -2.39
C ASP A 191 -5.30 7.05 -1.00
N LEU A 192 -5.09 8.17 -0.28
CA LEU A 192 -5.73 8.44 1.00
C LEU A 192 -7.26 8.42 0.90
N PHE A 193 -7.82 9.01 -0.16
CA PHE A 193 -9.26 9.00 -0.38
C PHE A 193 -9.79 7.58 -0.62
N GLY A 194 -9.10 6.80 -1.46
CA GLY A 194 -9.47 5.43 -1.79
C GLY A 194 -9.47 4.52 -0.57
N GLU A 195 -8.43 4.56 0.25
CA GLU A 195 -8.35 3.74 1.47
C GLU A 195 -9.39 4.14 2.52
N GLN A 196 -9.64 5.43 2.71
CA GLN A 196 -10.59 5.90 3.72
C GLN A 196 -12.04 5.64 3.34
N THR A 197 -12.40 5.81 2.06
CA THR A 197 -13.80 5.78 1.63
C THR A 197 -14.25 4.50 0.98
N VAL A 198 -13.33 3.65 0.49
CA VAL A 198 -13.67 2.42 -0.24
C VAL A 198 -12.85 1.23 0.26
N LEU A 199 -11.54 1.22 0.03
CA LEU A 199 -10.70 0.02 0.10
C LEU A 199 -10.48 -0.52 1.52
N CYS A 200 -10.54 0.36 2.54
CA CYS A 200 -10.42 -0.03 3.94
C CYS A 200 -11.64 0.43 4.73
N GLY A 201 -11.80 1.75 4.90
CA GLY A 201 -12.84 2.31 5.78
C GLY A 201 -14.26 1.99 5.29
N GLY A 202 -14.54 2.26 4.02
CA GLY A 202 -15.86 2.02 3.42
C GLY A 202 -16.27 0.55 3.45
N VAL A 203 -15.44 -0.33 2.89
CA VAL A 203 -15.76 -1.77 2.79
C VAL A 203 -15.87 -2.44 4.16
N SER A 204 -14.96 -2.16 5.11
CA SER A 204 -15.02 -2.78 6.43
C SER A 204 -16.23 -2.31 7.23
N ALA A 205 -16.59 -1.02 7.14
CA ALA A 205 -17.79 -0.49 7.78
C ALA A 205 -19.07 -1.07 7.18
N LEU A 206 -19.16 -1.15 5.84
CA LEU A 206 -20.32 -1.74 5.15
C LEU A 206 -20.54 -3.20 5.57
N ILE A 207 -19.47 -4.01 5.58
CA ILE A 207 -19.52 -5.40 6.01
C ILE A 207 -19.99 -5.51 7.46
N ALA A 208 -19.38 -4.74 8.37
CA ALA A 208 -19.70 -4.80 9.80
C ALA A 208 -21.16 -4.39 10.05
N THR A 209 -21.61 -3.28 9.46
CA THR A 209 -23.00 -2.81 9.61
C THR A 209 -24.01 -3.81 9.03
N ALA A 210 -23.74 -4.40 7.87
CA ALA A 210 -24.61 -5.42 7.28
C ALA A 210 -24.69 -6.68 8.17
N PHE A 211 -23.53 -7.14 8.67
CA PHE A 211 -23.45 -8.27 9.60
C PHE A 211 -24.24 -7.99 10.89
N GLU A 212 -24.01 -6.84 11.53
CA GLU A 212 -24.71 -6.41 12.74
C GLU A 212 -26.22 -6.36 12.52
N THR A 213 -26.67 -5.82 11.38
CA THR A 213 -28.09 -5.72 11.03
C THR A 213 -28.76 -7.09 11.00
N LEU A 214 -28.12 -8.09 10.37
CA LEU A 214 -28.66 -9.45 10.32
C LEU A 214 -28.66 -10.12 11.69
N VAL A 215 -27.57 -10.02 12.44
CA VAL A 215 -27.47 -10.63 13.77
C VAL A 215 -28.49 -10.02 14.73
N GLN A 216 -28.67 -8.69 14.71
CA GLN A 216 -29.65 -8.00 15.55
C GLN A 216 -31.10 -8.34 15.18
N ALA A 217 -31.36 -8.70 13.92
CA ALA A 217 -32.64 -9.21 13.48
C ALA A 217 -32.90 -10.68 13.86
N GLY A 218 -31.94 -11.34 14.52
CA GLY A 218 -32.07 -12.72 15.01
C GLY A 218 -31.59 -13.80 14.04
N TYR A 219 -30.92 -13.44 12.94
CA TYR A 219 -30.31 -14.42 12.04
C TYR A 219 -29.03 -15.02 12.64
N GLN A 220 -28.67 -16.22 12.19
CA GLN A 220 -27.46 -16.90 12.63
C GLN A 220 -26.21 -16.09 12.24
N PRO A 221 -25.26 -15.83 13.16
CA PRO A 221 -24.04 -15.10 12.86
C PRO A 221 -23.20 -15.74 11.74
N GLU A 222 -23.21 -17.06 11.63
CA GLU A 222 -22.49 -17.80 10.60
C GLU A 222 -23.04 -17.49 9.21
N ILE A 223 -24.37 -17.47 9.06
CA ILE A 223 -25.04 -17.10 7.80
C ILE A 223 -24.78 -15.63 7.48
N ALA A 224 -24.90 -14.74 8.48
CA ALA A 224 -24.57 -13.32 8.28
C ALA A 224 -23.11 -13.11 7.82
N TYR A 225 -22.17 -13.92 8.32
CA TYR A 225 -20.78 -13.88 7.87
C TYR A 225 -20.63 -14.27 6.39
N PHE A 226 -21.32 -15.34 5.96
CA PHE A 226 -21.28 -15.77 4.57
C PHE A 226 -21.81 -14.70 3.62
N GLU A 227 -23.01 -14.18 3.92
CA GLU A 227 -23.71 -13.20 3.11
C GLU A 227 -22.98 -11.84 3.06
N CYS A 228 -22.48 -11.36 4.21
CA CYS A 228 -21.96 -10.00 4.31
C CYS A 228 -20.45 -9.88 4.09
N LEU A 229 -19.68 -10.96 4.21
CA LEU A 229 -18.22 -10.92 4.05
C LEU A 229 -17.70 -11.96 3.06
N HIS A 230 -18.03 -13.24 3.25
CA HIS A 230 -17.41 -14.32 2.46
C HIS A 230 -17.70 -14.16 0.95
N GLU A 231 -18.97 -13.94 0.59
CA GLU A 231 -19.39 -13.82 -0.81
C GLU A 231 -18.93 -12.52 -1.49
N LEU A 232 -18.59 -11.49 -0.70
CA LEU A 232 -18.08 -10.24 -1.26
C LEU A 232 -16.83 -10.47 -2.11
N LYS A 233 -15.96 -11.43 -1.75
CA LYS A 233 -14.81 -11.80 -2.57
C LYS A 233 -15.22 -12.23 -3.97
N LEU A 234 -16.26 -13.06 -4.10
CA LEU A 234 -16.71 -13.59 -5.39
C LEU A 234 -17.28 -12.47 -6.27
N ILE A 235 -18.06 -11.56 -5.69
CA ILE A 235 -18.60 -10.39 -6.38
C ILE A 235 -17.47 -9.47 -6.86
N VAL A 236 -16.48 -9.20 -5.99
CA VAL A 236 -15.33 -8.35 -6.35
C VAL A 236 -14.44 -9.03 -7.41
N ASP A 237 -14.28 -10.35 -7.37
CA ASP A 237 -13.54 -11.09 -8.40
C ASP A 237 -14.20 -10.94 -9.79
N LEU A 238 -15.54 -10.99 -9.87
CA LEU A 238 -16.27 -10.74 -11.12
C LEU A 238 -16.10 -9.29 -11.60
N ILE A 239 -16.16 -8.31 -10.69
CA ILE A 239 -15.92 -6.90 -11.02
C ILE A 239 -14.48 -6.71 -11.52
N TYR A 240 -13.51 -7.36 -10.90
CA TYR A 240 -12.10 -7.31 -11.31
C TYR A 240 -11.89 -7.90 -12.71
N GLN A 241 -12.56 -9.01 -13.03
CA GLN A 241 -12.41 -9.70 -14.31
C GLN A 241 -13.07 -8.97 -15.49
N GLY A 242 -14.26 -8.40 -15.30
CA GLY A 242 -15.08 -7.89 -16.41
C GLY A 242 -15.87 -6.61 -16.11
N GLY A 243 -15.59 -5.95 -14.98
CA GLY A 243 -16.28 -4.75 -14.54
C GLY A 243 -17.67 -5.02 -13.96
N ILE A 244 -18.32 -3.95 -13.48
CA ILE A 244 -19.67 -4.01 -12.86
C ILE A 244 -20.69 -4.65 -13.81
N LYS A 245 -20.57 -4.43 -15.12
CA LYS A 245 -21.45 -5.04 -16.13
C LYS A 245 -21.34 -6.57 -16.13
N TYR A 246 -20.13 -7.13 -16.05
CA TYR A 246 -19.94 -8.57 -16.03
C TYR A 246 -20.44 -9.20 -14.73
N MET A 247 -20.21 -8.53 -13.59
CA MET A 247 -20.80 -8.92 -12.32
C MET A 247 -22.33 -9.00 -12.41
N ARG A 248 -22.99 -7.95 -12.94
CA ARG A 248 -24.46 -7.92 -13.10
C ARG A 248 -24.99 -9.01 -14.03
N TYR A 249 -24.29 -9.27 -15.13
CA TYR A 249 -24.61 -10.38 -16.03
C TYR A 249 -24.51 -11.76 -15.35
N SER A 250 -23.66 -11.89 -14.33
CA SER A 250 -23.37 -13.18 -13.68
C SER A 250 -24.28 -13.48 -12.50
N VAL A 251 -24.92 -12.47 -11.91
CA VAL A 251 -25.89 -12.64 -10.82
C VAL A 251 -27.30 -12.85 -11.37
N SER A 252 -28.23 -13.32 -10.54
CA SER A 252 -29.63 -13.47 -10.94
C SER A 252 -30.32 -12.12 -11.18
N ASP A 253 -31.36 -12.09 -12.01
CA ASP A 253 -32.20 -10.90 -12.24
C ASP A 253 -32.75 -10.30 -10.92
N THR A 254 -33.06 -11.15 -9.93
CA THR A 254 -33.49 -10.71 -8.60
C THR A 254 -32.40 -9.91 -7.88
N ALA A 255 -31.16 -10.38 -7.94
CA ALA A 255 -30.01 -9.70 -7.34
C ALA A 255 -29.66 -8.41 -8.09
N GLU A 256 -29.71 -8.43 -9.43
CA GLU A 256 -29.48 -7.24 -10.25
C GLU A 256 -30.55 -6.17 -10.00
N TYR A 257 -31.83 -6.54 -9.93
CA TYR A 257 -32.92 -5.62 -9.55
C TYR A 257 -32.71 -5.05 -8.14
N GLY A 258 -32.25 -5.90 -7.20
CA GLY A 258 -31.87 -5.48 -5.85
C GLY A 258 -30.73 -4.45 -5.85
N ASP A 259 -29.65 -4.67 -6.61
CA ASP A 259 -28.55 -3.73 -6.79
C ASP A 259 -29.07 -2.36 -7.27
N TYR A 260 -29.79 -2.33 -8.40
CA TYR A 260 -30.28 -1.08 -8.98
C TYR A 260 -31.20 -0.28 -8.05
N THR A 261 -32.04 -0.98 -7.29
CA THR A 261 -33.11 -0.33 -6.53
C THR A 261 -32.82 -0.14 -5.05
N ARG A 262 -31.83 -0.85 -4.48
CA ARG A 262 -31.45 -0.76 -3.06
C ARG A 262 -30.04 -0.20 -2.87
N GLY A 263 -29.15 -0.37 -3.84
CA GLY A 263 -27.82 0.25 -3.83
C GLY A 263 -27.86 1.76 -3.57
N PRO A 264 -28.66 2.55 -4.32
CA PRO A 264 -28.80 3.99 -4.09
C PRO A 264 -29.51 4.39 -2.78
N VAL A 265 -30.18 3.45 -2.11
CA VAL A 265 -30.78 3.68 -0.78
C VAL A 265 -29.70 3.61 0.31
N VAL A 266 -28.74 2.69 0.16
CA VAL A 266 -27.59 2.55 1.08
C VAL A 266 -26.51 3.59 0.77
N ILE A 267 -26.20 3.79 -0.51
CA ILE A 267 -25.21 4.75 -1.01
C ILE A 267 -25.96 5.93 -1.65
N ASP A 268 -26.55 6.74 -0.79
CA ASP A 268 -27.39 7.87 -1.18
C ASP A 268 -26.60 9.18 -1.42
N ALA A 269 -27.31 10.29 -1.57
CA ALA A 269 -26.68 11.60 -1.72
C ALA A 269 -25.89 12.04 -0.49
N HIS A 270 -26.28 11.63 0.73
CA HIS A 270 -25.57 11.96 1.94
C HIS A 270 -24.18 11.29 1.98
N VAL A 271 -24.09 10.01 1.57
CA VAL A 271 -22.79 9.32 1.46
C VAL A 271 -21.86 10.04 0.49
N ARG A 272 -22.37 10.52 -0.65
CA ARG A 272 -21.59 11.31 -1.61
C ARG A 272 -21.05 12.61 -1.00
N GLU A 273 -21.89 13.34 -0.25
CA GLU A 273 -21.44 14.58 0.42
C GLU A 273 -20.40 14.29 1.52
N THR A 274 -20.52 13.17 2.23
CA THR A 274 -19.52 12.73 3.21
C THR A 274 -18.19 12.38 2.54
N MET A 275 -18.20 11.67 1.41
CA MET A 275 -16.98 11.43 0.62
C MET A 275 -16.31 12.74 0.19
N LYS A 276 -17.07 13.75 -0.25
CA LYS A 276 -16.52 15.08 -0.59
C LYS A 276 -15.85 15.75 0.62
N LYS A 277 -16.43 15.63 1.82
CA LYS A 277 -15.83 16.17 3.05
C LYS A 277 -14.51 15.46 3.38
N VAL A 278 -14.48 14.13 3.32
CA VAL A 278 -13.24 13.34 3.51
C VAL A 278 -12.16 13.78 2.52
N LEU A 279 -12.51 13.97 1.25
CA LEU A 279 -11.57 14.48 0.25
C LEU A 279 -11.06 15.89 0.60
N ALA A 280 -11.94 16.79 1.07
CA ALA A 280 -11.54 18.13 1.48
C ALA A 280 -10.60 18.12 2.71
N ASP A 281 -10.82 17.22 3.66
CA ASP A 281 -9.95 17.05 4.84
C ASP A 281 -8.56 16.52 4.44
N ILE A 282 -8.50 15.65 3.43
CA ILE A 282 -7.23 15.19 2.83
C ILE A 282 -6.53 16.34 2.10
N GLN A 283 -7.23 17.03 1.20
CA GLN A 283 -6.66 18.10 0.36
C GLN A 283 -6.18 19.30 1.17
N SER A 284 -6.83 19.62 2.28
CA SER A 284 -6.42 20.67 3.20
C SER A 284 -5.24 20.27 4.11
N GLY A 285 -4.87 18.99 4.12
CA GLY A 285 -3.86 18.42 5.02
C GLY A 285 -4.33 18.27 6.46
N LEU A 286 -5.64 18.41 6.74
CA LEU A 286 -6.21 18.22 8.07
C LEU A 286 -5.98 16.78 8.56
N PHE A 287 -6.32 15.80 7.72
CA PHE A 287 -6.09 14.38 8.03
C PHE A 287 -4.61 14.09 8.29
N ALA A 288 -3.71 14.63 7.47
CA ALA A 288 -2.27 14.42 7.61
C ALA A 288 -1.75 14.95 8.95
N LYS A 289 -2.21 16.13 9.38
CA LYS A 289 -1.86 16.72 10.69
C LYS A 289 -2.44 15.91 11.85
N GLU A 290 -3.70 15.46 11.75
CA GLU A 290 -4.32 14.58 12.74
C GLU A 290 -3.49 13.30 12.91
N TRP A 291 -3.17 12.63 11.80
CA TRP A 291 -2.43 11.37 11.82
C TRP A 291 -1.03 11.52 12.40
N MET A 292 -0.29 12.54 11.97
CA MET A 292 1.05 12.82 12.54
C MET A 292 0.97 13.17 14.04
N GLY A 293 -0.03 13.95 14.43
CA GLY A 293 -0.27 14.33 15.83
C GLY A 293 -0.61 13.14 16.73
N GLU A 294 -1.47 12.22 16.26
CA GLU A 294 -1.82 10.97 16.95
C GLU A 294 -0.57 10.10 17.18
N ASN A 295 0.33 10.03 16.19
CA ASN A 295 1.57 9.26 16.32
C ASN A 295 2.57 9.91 17.29
N ALA A 296 2.70 11.24 17.27
CA ALA A 296 3.55 11.97 18.21
C ALA A 296 3.09 11.82 19.67
N GLN A 297 1.78 11.62 19.90
CA GLN A 297 1.17 11.44 21.22
C GLN A 297 1.10 9.98 21.69
N GLY A 298 1.76 9.05 20.99
CA GLY A 298 1.82 7.65 21.40
C GLY A 298 0.63 6.78 20.97
N ARG A 299 -0.19 7.25 20.01
CA ARG A 299 -1.19 6.44 19.28
C ARG A 299 -2.32 5.85 20.14
N LYS A 300 -2.67 6.50 21.25
CA LYS A 300 -3.66 5.98 22.20
C LYS A 300 -5.02 5.71 21.53
N ARG A 301 -5.59 6.70 20.85
CA ARG A 301 -6.91 6.59 20.19
C ARG A 301 -6.86 5.54 19.08
N PHE A 302 -5.79 5.53 18.30
CA PHE A 302 -5.61 4.56 17.23
C PHE A 302 -5.53 3.12 17.75
N LEU A 303 -4.82 2.87 18.86
CA LEU A 303 -4.73 1.55 19.48
C LEU A 303 -6.06 1.11 20.09
N GLU A 304 -6.82 2.02 20.70
CA GLU A 304 -8.17 1.76 21.20
C GLU A 304 -9.14 1.36 20.06
N LEU A 305 -9.16 2.14 18.97
CA LEU A 305 -9.96 1.83 17.77
C LEU A 305 -9.62 0.44 17.21
N ARG A 306 -8.33 0.12 17.14
CA ARG A 306 -7.87 -1.21 16.69
C ARG A 306 -8.32 -2.33 17.61
N SER A 307 -8.19 -2.18 18.93
CA SER A 307 -8.62 -3.21 19.89
C SER A 307 -10.11 -3.48 19.75
N LYS A 308 -10.92 -2.41 19.71
CA LYS A 308 -12.37 -2.53 19.54
C LYS A 308 -12.75 -3.25 18.24
N ALA A 309 -12.09 -2.94 17.13
CA ALA A 309 -12.34 -3.62 15.86
C ALA A 309 -11.99 -5.11 15.91
N ALA A 310 -10.89 -5.50 16.58
CA ALA A 310 -10.48 -6.89 16.73
C ALA A 310 -11.42 -7.72 17.62
N GLU A 311 -12.15 -7.08 18.52
CA GLU A 311 -13.10 -7.73 19.43
C GLU A 311 -14.49 -7.96 18.82
N HIS A 312 -14.75 -7.38 17.63
CA HIS A 312 -16.03 -7.46 16.94
C HIS A 312 -16.45 -8.92 16.68
N GLN A 313 -17.75 -9.24 16.81
CA GLN A 313 -18.26 -10.61 16.70
C GLN A 313 -17.93 -11.27 15.36
N ILE A 314 -17.91 -10.50 14.27
CA ILE A 314 -17.56 -10.98 12.92
C ILE A 314 -16.17 -11.64 12.87
N GLU A 315 -15.22 -11.16 13.67
CA GLU A 315 -13.85 -11.70 13.70
C GLU A 315 -13.81 -13.06 14.39
N LYS A 316 -14.58 -13.23 15.47
CA LYS A 316 -14.70 -14.50 16.20
C LYS A 316 -15.35 -15.57 15.33
N VAL A 317 -16.52 -15.24 14.75
CA VAL A 317 -17.25 -16.15 13.85
C VAL A 317 -16.42 -16.48 12.62
N GLY A 318 -15.86 -15.46 11.97
CA GLY A 318 -15.05 -15.64 10.77
C GLY A 318 -13.79 -16.46 11.00
N THR A 319 -13.16 -16.36 12.18
CA THR A 319 -11.98 -17.17 12.53
C THR A 319 -12.34 -18.66 12.55
N GLU A 320 -13.46 -19.05 13.17
CA GLU A 320 -13.88 -20.45 13.20
C GLU A 320 -14.33 -20.95 11.82
N LEU A 321 -15.07 -20.14 11.07
CA LEU A 321 -15.50 -20.51 9.71
C LEU A 321 -14.32 -20.73 8.77
N ARG A 322 -13.33 -19.82 8.75
CA ARG A 322 -12.16 -19.93 7.85
C ARG A 322 -11.29 -21.15 8.17
N LYS A 323 -11.24 -21.63 9.42
CA LYS A 323 -10.54 -22.88 9.77
C LYS A 323 -11.13 -24.11 9.10
N MET A 324 -12.42 -24.08 8.78
CA MET A 324 -13.13 -25.19 8.14
C MET A 324 -13.04 -25.17 6.61
N MET A 325 -12.38 -24.16 6.02
CA MET A 325 -12.27 -23.97 4.57
C MET A 325 -10.87 -24.36 4.08
N PRO A 326 -10.62 -25.61 3.63
CA PRO A 326 -9.27 -26.12 3.38
C PRO A 326 -8.51 -25.40 2.26
N TRP A 327 -9.22 -24.69 1.37
CA TRP A 327 -8.61 -23.89 0.31
C TRP A 327 -8.13 -22.52 0.80
N ILE A 328 -8.58 -22.06 1.97
CA ILE A 328 -8.05 -20.85 2.60
C ILE A 328 -6.80 -21.26 3.35
N GLN A 329 -5.63 -20.94 2.79
CA GLN A 329 -4.38 -21.03 3.51
C GLN A 329 -4.42 -20.03 4.67
N THR A 330 -4.85 -20.48 5.85
CA THR A 330 -4.61 -19.75 7.08
C THR A 330 -3.12 -19.86 7.37
N SER A 331 -2.34 -18.90 6.88
CA SER A 331 -0.93 -18.80 7.25
C SER A 331 -0.85 -18.70 8.77
N LYS A 332 -0.43 -19.79 9.41
CA LYS A 332 -0.09 -19.86 10.84
C LYS A 332 0.97 -18.83 11.25
N GLU A 333 1.60 -18.14 10.29
CA GLU A 333 2.64 -17.13 10.51
C GLU A 333 2.14 -15.66 10.48
N GLU A 334 0.95 -15.37 9.93
CA GLU A 334 0.52 -13.96 9.74
C GLU A 334 -0.08 -13.30 10.99
N ALA A 335 -0.62 -14.08 11.92
CA ALA A 335 -1.26 -13.55 13.12
C ALA A 335 -0.27 -13.06 14.20
N THR A 336 1.01 -13.45 14.14
CA THR A 336 1.97 -13.14 15.22
C THR A 336 3.27 -12.47 14.77
N ALA A 337 3.77 -12.68 13.54
CA ALA A 337 5.05 -12.11 13.12
C ALA A 337 4.92 -10.73 12.45
N ALA A 338 3.97 -10.55 11.53
CA ALA A 338 3.88 -9.33 10.72
C ALA A 338 3.32 -8.11 11.49
N GLN A 339 2.42 -8.33 12.45
CA GLN A 339 1.85 -7.24 13.26
C GLN A 339 2.76 -6.79 14.41
N ALA A 340 3.71 -7.63 14.85
CA ALA A 340 4.69 -7.28 15.88
C ALA A 340 5.98 -6.66 15.29
N GLN A 341 6.43 -7.11 14.11
CA GLN A 341 7.77 -6.76 13.60
C GLN A 341 7.88 -5.45 12.81
N ALA A 342 6.77 -4.87 12.32
CA ALA A 342 6.80 -3.59 11.60
C ALA A 342 6.42 -2.37 12.49
N ARG A 343 6.20 -2.58 13.79
CA ARG A 343 5.51 -1.61 14.67
C ARG A 343 6.30 -1.19 15.91
N ARG A 344 7.62 -1.37 15.90
CA ARG A 344 8.56 -0.66 16.78
C ARG A 344 9.49 0.19 15.95
#